data_AF-J9G7W9-F1
#
_entry.id   AF-J9G7W9-F1
#
_cell.length_a   1.000
_cell.length_b   1.000
_cell.length_c   1.000
_cell.angle_alpha   90.00
_cell.angle_beta   90.00
_cell.angle_gamma   90.00
#
_symmetry.space_group_name_H-M   'P 1'
#
loop_
_entity.id
_entity.type
_entity.pdbx_description
1 polymer ?
#
loop_
_entity_poly.entity_id
_entity_poly.type
_entity_poly.pdbx_seq_one_letter_code
_entity_poly.pdbx_strand_id
1 'polypeptide(L)'
;MEDAKLDMEKEDPYRCGVCVGSGIGGIQTFFEQSLKMGAKGPSKVSPFFIPMDIPNMSAGQIAIACGLKGPNTCIVTACASGTNCLGDALRSIQYGDADVMLAGGSEAAVSPI
;
A
#
# COMPACT_ATOMS: atom_id res chain seq x y z
N MET A 1 -0.31 -3.40 14.80
CA MET A 1 0.85 -4.09 15.40
C MET A 1 0.78 -4.00 16.92
N GLU A 2 0.93 -2.80 17.50
CA GLU A 2 0.88 -2.58 18.95
C GLU A 2 -0.43 -3.06 19.61
N ASP A 3 -1.58 -2.68 19.03
CA ASP A 3 -2.90 -3.07 19.55
C ASP A 3 -3.11 -4.60 19.53
N ALA A 4 -2.64 -5.26 18.46
CA ALA A 4 -2.64 -6.71 18.33
C ALA A 4 -1.57 -7.40 19.19
N LYS A 5 -0.67 -6.63 19.83
CA LYS A 5 0.51 -7.12 20.56
C LYS A 5 1.37 -8.10 19.74
N LEU A 6 1.47 -7.85 18.43
CA LEU A 6 2.24 -8.69 17.52
C LEU A 6 3.73 -8.36 17.63
N ASP A 7 4.52 -9.36 17.99
CA ASP A 7 5.97 -9.26 18.15
C ASP A 7 6.66 -10.00 16.99
N MET A 8 7.08 -9.24 15.97
CA MET A 8 7.67 -9.78 14.74
C MET A 8 8.99 -10.55 14.96
N GLU A 9 9.67 -10.39 16.09
CA GLU A 9 10.84 -11.21 16.41
C GLU A 9 10.49 -12.67 16.71
N LYS A 10 9.22 -12.94 17.03
CA LYS A 10 8.69 -14.28 17.36
C LYS A 10 7.87 -14.90 16.24
N GLU A 11 7.62 -14.16 15.17
CA GLU A 11 6.83 -14.60 14.02
C GLU A 11 7.73 -15.07 12.87
N ASP A 12 7.20 -15.92 12.00
CA ASP A 12 7.82 -16.17 10.70
C ASP A 12 7.44 -15.02 9.73
N PRO A 13 8.40 -14.18 9.30
CA PRO A 13 8.09 -13.06 8.42
C PRO A 13 7.55 -13.50 7.05
N TYR A 14 7.84 -14.73 6.60
CA TYR A 14 7.31 -15.28 5.34
C TYR A 14 5.85 -15.74 5.45
N ARG A 15 5.34 -15.87 6.68
CA ARG A 15 3.93 -16.16 6.99
C ARG A 15 3.15 -14.90 7.36
N CYS A 16 3.81 -13.74 7.40
CA CYS A 16 3.20 -12.46 7.69
C CYS A 16 3.12 -11.61 6.41
N GLY A 17 1.91 -11.31 5.96
CA GLY A 17 1.66 -10.55 4.73
C GLY A 17 0.98 -9.20 4.95
N VAL A 18 0.78 -8.48 3.85
CA VAL A 18 0.12 -7.19 3.80
C VAL A 18 -0.84 -7.13 2.60
N CYS A 19 -2.04 -6.61 2.82
CA CYS A 19 -3.00 -6.31 1.78
C CYS A 19 -3.61 -4.93 2.05
N VAL A 20 -3.00 -3.87 1.52
CA VAL A 20 -3.46 -2.50 1.76
C VAL A 20 -3.67 -1.82 0.42
N GLY A 21 -4.87 -1.27 0.24
CA GLY A 21 -5.30 -0.59 -0.98
C GLY A 21 -5.38 0.92 -0.83
N SER A 22 -5.30 1.63 -1.94
CA SER A 22 -5.67 3.03 -2.07
C SER A 22 -6.48 3.20 -3.35
N GLY A 23 -7.54 4.01 -3.31
CA GLY A 23 -8.43 4.18 -4.45
C GLY A 23 -7.76 4.94 -5.60
N ILE A 24 -7.01 6.00 -5.27
CA ILE A 24 -6.37 6.89 -6.27
C ILE A 24 -4.85 6.95 -6.09
N GLY A 25 -4.30 6.48 -4.98
CA GLY A 25 -2.86 6.53 -4.72
C GLY A 25 -2.38 7.94 -4.40
N GLY A 26 -1.19 8.30 -4.90
CA GLY A 26 -0.54 9.57 -4.60
C GLY A 26 -1.02 10.74 -5.46
N ILE A 27 -2.33 11.04 -5.48
CA ILE A 27 -2.90 12.06 -6.38
C ILE A 27 -2.24 13.43 -6.27
N GLN A 28 -1.86 13.84 -5.05
CA GLN A 28 -1.12 15.08 -4.82
C GLN A 28 0.26 15.04 -5.49
N THR A 29 0.99 13.93 -5.37
CA THR A 29 2.28 13.69 -6.05
C THR A 29 2.09 13.78 -7.56
N PHE A 30 1.07 13.11 -8.10
CA PHE A 30 0.75 13.16 -9.53
C PHE A 30 0.54 14.59 -10.00
N PHE A 31 -0.27 15.37 -9.28
CA PHE A 31 -0.55 16.75 -9.64
C PHE A 31 0.72 17.61 -9.66
N GLU A 32 1.51 17.57 -8.59
CA GLU A 32 2.74 18.36 -8.46
C GLU A 32 3.79 17.99 -9.51
N GLN A 33 3.99 16.70 -9.76
CA GLN A 33 4.96 16.24 -10.77
C GLN A 33 4.47 16.55 -12.18
N SER A 34 3.16 16.49 -12.45
CA SER A 34 2.59 16.89 -13.74
C SER A 34 2.80 18.37 -14.03
N LEU A 35 2.56 19.25 -13.06
CA LEU A 35 2.85 20.68 -13.18
C LEU A 35 4.34 20.94 -13.44
N LYS A 36 5.21 20.24 -12.71
CA LYS A 36 6.66 20.35 -12.86
C LYS A 36 7.13 19.89 -14.23
N MET A 37 6.57 18.80 -14.75
CA MET A 37 6.84 18.29 -16.09
C MET A 37 6.43 19.30 -17.17
N GLY A 38 5.21 19.86 -17.07
CA GLY A 38 4.71 20.84 -18.03
C GLY A 38 5.50 22.16 -18.01
N ALA A 39 5.91 22.63 -16.84
CA ALA A 39 6.63 23.90 -16.70
C ALA A 39 8.14 23.80 -16.98
N LYS A 40 8.78 22.66 -16.69
CA LYS A 40 10.25 22.54 -16.67
C LYS A 40 10.80 21.36 -17.48
N GLY A 41 9.94 20.58 -18.12
CA GLY A 41 10.30 19.42 -18.91
C GLY A 41 10.52 18.14 -18.09
N PRO A 42 10.63 16.98 -18.76
CA PRO A 42 10.66 15.67 -18.13
C PRO A 42 11.88 15.43 -17.24
N SER A 43 13.02 16.06 -17.54
CA SER A 43 14.26 15.92 -16.73
C SER A 43 14.15 16.49 -15.32
N LYS A 44 13.07 17.23 -15.02
CA LYS A 44 12.80 17.78 -13.69
C LYS A 44 11.81 16.94 -12.88
N VAL A 45 11.18 15.92 -13.44
CA VAL A 45 10.34 14.99 -12.69
C VAL A 45 11.18 14.26 -11.64
N SER A 46 10.63 14.08 -10.44
CA SER A 46 11.32 13.37 -9.36
C SER A 46 11.59 11.91 -9.74
N PRO A 47 12.76 11.35 -9.44
CA PRO A 47 12.99 9.90 -9.57
C PRO A 47 12.08 9.09 -8.64
N PHE A 48 11.53 9.72 -7.59
CA PHE A 48 10.57 9.10 -6.68
C PHE A 48 9.11 9.31 -7.11
N PHE A 49 8.85 9.93 -8.27
CA PHE A 49 7.47 10.16 -8.72
C PHE A 49 6.66 8.85 -8.74
N ILE A 50 7.15 7.83 -9.45
CA ILE A 50 6.43 6.56 -9.58
C ILE A 50 6.22 5.88 -8.21
N PRO A 51 7.26 5.69 -7.37
CA PRO A 51 7.05 5.16 -6.02
C PRO A 51 6.11 5.98 -5.13
N MET A 52 6.04 7.30 -5.30
CA MET A 52 5.15 8.14 -4.48
C MET A 52 3.71 8.22 -5.02
N ASP A 53 3.46 7.71 -6.22
CA ASP A 53 2.17 7.80 -6.91
C ASP A 53 1.40 6.47 -6.91
N ILE A 54 2.08 5.37 -7.23
CA ILE A 54 1.40 4.08 -7.46
C ILE A 54 0.72 3.55 -6.18
N PRO A 55 -0.57 3.12 -6.24
CA PRO A 55 -1.35 2.73 -5.06
C PRO A 55 -0.72 1.63 -4.20
N ASN A 56 -0.02 0.69 -4.84
CA ASN A 56 0.60 -0.46 -4.17
C ASN A 56 1.77 -0.07 -3.26
N MET A 57 2.23 1.19 -3.29
CA MET A 57 3.26 1.61 -2.35
C MET A 57 2.79 1.74 -0.91
N SER A 58 1.48 1.86 -0.66
CA SER A 58 0.92 1.72 0.68
C SER A 58 1.31 0.37 1.30
N ALA A 59 1.00 -0.73 0.62
CA ALA A 59 1.38 -2.09 1.04
C ALA A 59 2.90 -2.29 1.07
N GLY A 60 3.61 -1.82 0.04
CA GLY A 60 5.07 -1.96 -0.04
C GLY A 60 5.83 -1.27 1.10
N GLN A 61 5.46 -0.03 1.46
CA GLN A 61 6.11 0.68 2.56
C GLN A 61 5.79 0.04 3.92
N ILE A 62 4.56 -0.45 4.12
CA ILE A 62 4.17 -1.17 5.33
C ILE A 62 4.97 -2.47 5.46
N ALA A 63 5.11 -3.24 4.38
CA ALA A 63 5.91 -4.47 4.39
C ALA A 63 7.36 -4.21 4.80
N ILE A 64 7.98 -3.16 4.24
CA ILE A 64 9.35 -2.76 4.58
C ILE A 64 9.45 -2.34 6.05
N ALA A 65 8.53 -1.47 6.50
CA ALA A 65 8.56 -0.93 7.86
C ALA A 65 8.30 -1.98 8.93
N CYS A 66 7.46 -2.99 8.65
CA CYS A 66 7.07 -4.02 9.60
C CYS A 66 7.80 -5.37 9.39
N GLY A 67 8.69 -5.48 8.39
CA GLY A 67 9.42 -6.72 8.10
C GLY A 67 8.57 -7.87 7.56
N LEU A 68 7.44 -7.57 6.90
CA LEU A 68 6.50 -8.55 6.36
C LEU A 68 7.01 -9.07 5.01
N LYS A 69 7.16 -10.39 4.87
CA LYS A 69 7.74 -11.04 3.68
C LYS A 69 6.81 -12.06 3.02
N GLY A 70 5.62 -12.27 3.58
CA GLY A 70 4.56 -13.08 2.96
C GLY A 70 3.88 -12.34 1.80
N PRO A 71 2.62 -12.72 1.47
CA PRO A 71 1.86 -12.07 0.42
C PRO A 71 1.82 -10.54 0.58
N ASN A 72 2.14 -9.81 -0.48
CA ASN A 72 2.12 -8.34 -0.51
C ASN A 72 1.29 -7.89 -1.71
N THR A 73 0.04 -7.50 -1.45
CA THR A 73 -0.93 -7.13 -2.49
C THR A 73 -1.61 -5.80 -2.20
N CYS A 74 -2.17 -5.20 -3.25
CA CYS A 74 -2.91 -3.94 -3.18
C CYS A 74 -4.11 -4.06 -4.11
N ILE A 75 -5.32 -3.98 -3.56
CA ILE A 75 -6.56 -4.03 -4.33
C ILE A 75 -7.12 -2.62 -4.49
N VAL A 76 -7.44 -2.25 -5.72
CA VAL A 76 -7.96 -0.94 -6.09
C VAL A 76 -9.34 -1.10 -6.72
N THR A 77 -10.37 -0.87 -5.92
CA THR A 77 -11.79 -0.95 -6.31
C THR A 77 -12.57 0.26 -5.79
N ALA A 78 -11.99 1.45 -5.92
CA ALA A 78 -12.55 2.71 -5.45
C ALA A 78 -12.95 2.65 -3.96
N CYS A 79 -14.19 3.01 -3.63
CA CYS A 79 -14.69 3.02 -2.25
C CYS A 79 -14.66 1.65 -1.57
N ALA A 80 -14.61 0.56 -2.35
CA ALA A 80 -14.59 -0.80 -1.83
C ALA A 80 -13.17 -1.34 -1.60
N SER A 81 -12.10 -0.60 -1.93
CA SER A 81 -10.72 -1.08 -1.86
C SER A 81 -10.37 -1.68 -0.50
N GLY A 82 -10.65 -0.94 0.59
CA GLY A 82 -10.36 -1.42 1.94
C GLY A 82 -11.12 -2.71 2.30
N THR A 83 -12.41 -2.78 1.96
CA THR A 83 -13.23 -3.98 2.19
C THR A 83 -12.74 -5.17 1.38
N ASN A 84 -12.36 -4.95 0.13
CA ASN A 84 -11.84 -6.02 -0.72
C ASN A 84 -10.47 -6.51 -0.24
N CYS A 85 -9.59 -5.61 0.21
CA CYS A 85 -8.32 -5.98 0.83
C CYS A 85 -8.52 -6.85 2.08
N LEU A 86 -9.48 -6.52 2.94
CA LEU A 86 -9.83 -7.34 4.09
C LEU A 86 -10.33 -8.74 3.67
N GLY A 87 -11.17 -8.80 2.63
CA GLY A 87 -11.67 -10.07 2.10
C GLY A 87 -10.57 -10.94 1.47
N ASP A 88 -9.61 -10.34 0.78
CA ASP A 88 -8.49 -11.05 0.17
C ASP A 88 -7.50 -11.54 1.24
N ALA A 89 -7.18 -10.71 2.23
CA ALA A 89 -6.38 -11.10 3.39
C ALA A 89 -7.00 -12.27 4.17
N LEU A 90 -8.32 -12.26 4.37
CA LEU A 90 -9.04 -13.39 4.95
C LEU A 90 -8.84 -14.66 4.12
N ARG A 91 -8.94 -14.57 2.79
CA ARG A 91 -8.73 -15.72 1.90
C ARG A 91 -7.30 -16.23 1.94
N SER A 92 -6.30 -15.34 1.96
CA SER A 92 -4.89 -15.74 2.10
C SER A 92 -4.67 -16.56 3.37
N ILE A 93 -5.31 -16.18 4.48
CA ILE A 93 -5.25 -16.98 5.72
C ILE A 93 -6.02 -18.30 5.57
N GLN A 94 -7.24 -18.27 5.04
CA GLN A 94 -8.07 -19.47 4.84
C GLN A 94 -7.43 -20.52 3.93
N TYR A 95 -6.70 -20.09 2.91
CA TYR A 95 -5.99 -20.97 1.98
C TYR A 95 -4.61 -21.41 2.48
N GLY A 96 -4.17 -20.87 3.62
CA GLY A 96 -2.90 -21.23 4.25
C GLY A 96 -1.69 -20.53 3.63
N ASP A 97 -1.88 -19.46 2.86
CA ASP A 97 -0.79 -18.67 2.26
C ASP A 97 -0.09 -17.77 3.29
N ALA A 98 -0.81 -17.37 4.35
CA ALA A 98 -0.29 -16.56 5.45
C ALA A 98 -0.96 -16.93 6.78
N ASP A 99 -0.28 -16.67 7.90
CA ASP A 99 -0.83 -16.84 9.25
C ASP A 99 -1.28 -15.49 9.83
N VAL A 100 -0.64 -14.39 9.41
CA VAL A 100 -0.97 -13.03 9.81
C VAL A 100 -1.03 -12.12 8.59
N MET A 101 -2.06 -11.26 8.53
CA MET A 101 -2.20 -10.26 7.47
C MET A 101 -2.47 -8.88 8.07
N LEU A 102 -1.67 -7.89 7.68
CA LEU A 102 -2.00 -6.48 7.88
C LEU A 102 -2.83 -6.00 6.69
N ALA A 103 -4.11 -5.73 6.90
CA ALA A 103 -5.02 -5.42 5.80
C ALA A 103 -5.89 -4.19 6.04
N GLY A 104 -6.29 -3.52 4.96
CA GLY A 104 -7.17 -2.35 5.00
C GLY A 104 -7.01 -1.43 3.80
N GLY A 105 -7.19 -0.13 4.02
CA GLY A 105 -6.97 0.88 2.99
C GLY A 105 -6.54 2.23 3.56
N SER A 106 -5.92 3.04 2.72
CA SER A 106 -5.50 4.42 3.02
C SER A 106 -5.82 5.32 1.83
N GLU A 107 -6.19 6.57 2.12
CA GLU A 107 -6.50 7.55 1.08
C GLU A 107 -6.09 8.96 1.52
N ALA A 108 -5.64 9.76 0.56
CA ALA A 108 -5.22 11.15 0.78
C ALA A 108 -5.67 12.06 -0.37
N ALA A 109 -6.92 11.88 -0.80
CA ALA A 109 -7.50 12.55 -1.95
C ALA A 109 -8.08 13.96 -1.66
N VAL A 110 -7.75 14.57 -0.53
CA VAL A 110 -8.07 16.00 -0.29
C VAL A 110 -7.05 16.84 -1.06
N SER A 111 -7.28 16.91 -2.37
CA SER A 111 -6.43 17.52 -3.38
C SER A 111 -7.24 18.59 -4.13
N PRO A 112 -6.61 19.65 -4.67
CA PRO A 112 -7.27 20.63 -5.54
C PRO A 112 -7.81 20.02 -6.84
N ILE A 113 -7.37 18.80 -7.19
CA ILE A 113 -7.85 17.98 -8.30
C ILE A 113 -8.45 16.68 -7.77
#